data_AF-A0A9D2PV99-F1
#
_entry.id   AF-A0A9D2PV99-F1
#
_cell.length_a   1.000
_cell.length_b   1.000
_cell.length_c   1.000
_cell.angle_alpha   90.00
_cell.angle_beta   90.00
_cell.angle_gamma   90.00
#
_symmetry.space_group_name_H-M   'P 1'
#
loop_
_entity.id
_entity.type
_entity.pdbx_description
1 polymer ?
#
loop_
_entity_poly.entity_id
_entity_poly.type
_entity_poly.pdbx_seq_one_letter_code
_entity_poly.pdbx_strand_id
1 'polypeptide(L)'
;MEKNEFLPEVYVITSGRKGHHLFEIHPSMLLREEERKQVMVLGVAIGYQEAAQTVRRMVDDMVRATGGFQWEEYMRQLDETSTGQTGE
;
A
#
# COMPACT_ATOMS: atom_id res chain seq x y z
N MET A 1 8.67 -28.35 -23.05
CA MET A 1 9.10 -27.65 -21.82
C MET A 1 8.35 -26.34 -21.77
N GLU A 2 7.19 -26.29 -21.12
CA GLU A 2 6.65 -25.00 -20.69
C GLU A 2 7.41 -24.66 -19.41
N LYS A 3 8.26 -23.64 -19.48
CA LYS A 3 8.76 -22.99 -18.26
C LYS A 3 7.50 -22.39 -17.62
N ASN A 4 6.97 -23.07 -16.61
CA ASN A 4 6.11 -22.42 -15.64
C ASN A 4 7.05 -21.43 -14.92
N GLU A 5 7.24 -20.26 -15.53
CA GLU A 5 8.06 -19.19 -14.98
C GLU A 5 7.50 -18.90 -13.60
N PHE A 6 8.33 -19.18 -12.60
CA PHE A 6 8.03 -18.99 -11.20
C PHE A 6 7.52 -17.56 -11.04
N LEU A 7 6.20 -17.36 -10.95
CA LEU A 7 5.66 -16.05 -10.66
C LEU A 7 6.27 -15.67 -9.32
N PRO A 8 7.05 -14.58 -9.23
CA PRO A 8 7.51 -14.12 -7.93
C PRO A 8 6.29 -13.97 -7.03
N GLU A 9 6.40 -14.31 -5.76
CA GLU A 9 5.32 -14.12 -4.80
C GLU A 9 5.08 -12.61 -4.63
N VAL A 10 4.33 -12.00 -5.54
CA VAL A 10 4.08 -10.56 -5.54
C VAL A 10 2.89 -10.30 -4.64
N TYR A 11 3.09 -9.43 -3.68
CA TYR A 11 2.08 -8.95 -2.76
C TYR A 11 1.72 -7.52 -3.10
N VAL A 12 0.44 -7.21 -2.96
CA VAL A 12 -0.10 -5.86 -3.12
C VAL A 12 -0.60 -5.40 -1.76
N ILE A 13 -0.25 -4.16 -1.43
CA ILE A 13 -0.67 -3.47 -0.22
C ILE A 13 -1.80 -2.53 -0.63
N THR A 14 -2.96 -2.66 0.00
CA THR A 14 -4.13 -1.83 -0.27
C THR A 14 -4.60 -1.10 0.99
N SER A 15 -5.36 -0.02 0.78
CA SER A 15 -6.13 0.57 1.88
C SER A 15 -7.09 -0.47 2.44
N GLY A 16 -7.12 -0.66 3.75
CA GLY A 16 -8.04 -1.62 4.35
C GLY A 16 -9.51 -1.21 4.18
N ARG A 17 -10.42 -2.17 4.30
CA ARG A 17 -11.85 -1.89 4.25
C ARG A 17 -12.27 -1.04 5.45
N LYS A 18 -13.12 -0.03 5.20
CA LYS A 18 -13.60 0.93 6.22
C LYS A 18 -13.99 0.21 7.52
N GLY A 19 -13.34 0.59 8.63
CA GLY A 19 -13.68 0.13 9.99
C GLY A 19 -13.01 -1.15 10.49
N HIS A 20 -12.13 -1.79 9.70
CA HIS A 20 -11.46 -3.04 10.10
C HIS A 20 -9.95 -2.90 10.26
N HIS A 21 -9.26 -2.54 9.19
CA HIS A 21 -7.79 -2.46 9.14
C HIS A 21 -7.36 -1.20 8.38
N LEU A 22 -6.19 -0.64 8.72
CA LEU A 22 -5.61 0.47 7.97
C LEU A 22 -5.10 0.01 6.59
N PHE A 23 -4.48 -1.17 6.56
CA PHE A 23 -3.89 -1.76 5.36
C PHE A 23 -4.22 -3.25 5.26
N GLU A 24 -4.31 -3.74 4.04
CA GLU A 24 -4.41 -5.17 3.74
C GLU A 24 -3.24 -5.59 2.84
N ILE A 25 -2.62 -6.73 3.13
CA ILE A 25 -1.56 -7.33 2.31
C ILE A 25 -2.13 -8.60 1.70
N HIS A 26 -2.23 -8.66 0.37
CA HIS A 26 -2.74 -9.84 -0.33
C HIS A 26 -1.82 -10.26 -1.47
N PRO A 27 -1.63 -11.58 -1.70
CA PRO A 27 -0.98 -12.07 -2.90
C PRO A 27 -1.71 -11.54 -4.14
N SER A 28 -0.98 -10.96 -5.08
CA SER A 28 -1.53 -10.40 -6.32
C SER A 28 -2.32 -11.42 -7.15
N MET A 29 -1.94 -12.71 -7.06
CA MET A 29 -2.61 -13.82 -7.72
C MET A 29 -4.03 -14.09 -7.19
N LEU A 30 -4.36 -13.61 -5.99
CA LEU A 30 -5.69 -13.79 -5.40
C LEU A 30 -6.66 -12.65 -5.73
N LEU A 31 -6.18 -11.55 -6.33
CA LEU A 31 -7.02 -10.42 -6.73
C LEU A 31 -7.71 -10.67 -8.07
N ARG A 32 -9.05 -10.72 -8.04
CA ARG A 32 -9.89 -10.76 -9.24
C ARG A 32 -9.81 -9.43 -10.00
N GLU A 33 -10.13 -9.46 -11.30
CA GLU A 33 -10.05 -8.28 -12.15
C GLU A 33 -10.96 -7.15 -11.65
N GLU A 34 -12.14 -7.49 -11.16
CA GLU A 34 -13.11 -6.56 -10.59
C GLU A 34 -12.60 -5.91 -9.30
N GLU A 35 -11.93 -6.69 -8.44
CA GLU A 35 -11.35 -6.21 -7.19
C GLU A 35 -10.20 -5.24 -7.47
N ARG A 36 -9.37 -5.53 -8.47
CA ARG A 36 -8.27 -4.63 -8.91
C ARG A 36 -8.75 -3.23 -9.32
N LYS A 37 -9.98 -3.11 -9.82
CA LYS A 37 -10.58 -1.83 -10.22
C LYS A 37 -11.18 -1.06 -9.05
N GLN A 38 -11.36 -1.70 -7.89
CA GLN A 38 -12.04 -1.15 -6.73
C GLN A 38 -11.11 -0.85 -5.56
N VAL A 39 -9.91 -1.44 -5.52
CA VAL A 39 -8.93 -1.22 -4.45
C VAL A 39 -7.99 -0.05 -4.76
N MET A 40 -7.70 0.76 -3.74
CA MET A 40 -6.60 1.70 -3.79
C MET A 40 -5.30 0.95 -3.46
N VAL A 41 -4.44 0.80 -4.47
CA VAL A 41 -3.11 0.21 -4.27
C VAL A 41 -2.18 1.26 -3.69
N LEU A 42 -1.57 0.93 -2.54
CA LEU A 42 -0.63 1.79 -1.82
C LEU A 42 0.82 1.33 -2.02
N GLY A 43 1.04 0.07 -2.37
CA GLY A 43 2.36 -0.47 -2.61
C GLY A 43 2.34 -1.87 -3.21
N VAL A 44 3.48 -2.28 -3.76
CA VAL A 44 3.73 -3.61 -4.30
C VAL A 44 5.09 -4.08 -3.79
N ALA A 45 5.21 -5.37 -3.47
CA ALA A 45 6.43 -5.95 -2.93
C ALA A 45 6.62 -7.41 -3.40
N ILE A 46 7.86 -7.86 -3.44
CA ILE A 46 8.24 -9.24 -3.74
C ILE A 46 8.48 -9.99 -2.42
N GLY A 47 7.61 -10.96 -2.15
CA GLY A 47 7.61 -11.74 -0.93
C GLY A 47 6.90 -11.02 0.22
N TYR A 48 6.34 -11.82 1.12
CA TYR A 48 5.56 -11.30 2.25
C TYR A 48 6.39 -10.43 3.20
N GLN A 49 7.66 -10.77 3.38
CA GLN A 49 8.56 -10.02 4.28
C GLN A 49 8.77 -8.59 3.80
N GLU A 50 9.00 -8.38 2.49
CA GLU A 50 9.14 -7.03 1.94
C GLU A 50 7.82 -6.27 2.08
N ALA A 51 6.68 -6.91 1.82
CA ALA A 51 5.37 -6.30 2.01
C ALA A 51 5.15 -5.83 3.45
N ALA A 52 5.49 -6.67 4.44
CA ALA A 52 5.38 -6.34 5.86
C ALA A 52 6.32 -5.20 6.27
N GLN A 53 7.55 -5.18 5.74
CA GLN A 53 8.48 -4.06 5.98
C GLN A 53 7.98 -2.76 5.37
N THR A 54 7.38 -2.81 4.18
CA THR A 54 6.79 -1.64 3.53
C THR A 54 5.62 -1.09 4.35
N VAL A 55 4.70 -1.95 4.80
CA VAL A 55 3.61 -1.53 5.71
C VAL A 55 4.16 -0.94 7.01
N ARG A 56 5.21 -1.53 7.59
CA ARG A 56 5.85 -0.97 8.78
C ARG A 56 6.38 0.45 8.54
N ARG A 57 7.09 0.68 7.43
CA ARG A 57 7.59 2.03 7.08
C ARG A 57 6.45 3.03 6.91
N MET A 58 5.39 2.64 6.20
CA MET A 58 4.19 3.48 6.03
C MET A 58 3.57 3.87 7.38
N VAL A 59 3.49 2.93 8.33
CA VAL A 59 2.99 3.19 9.68
C VAL A 59 3.94 4.10 10.46
N ASP A 60 5.25 3.83 10.41
CA ASP A 60 6.27 4.63 11.09
C ASP A 60 6.22 6.09 10.59
N ASP A 61 6.11 6.31 9.27
CA ASP A 61 6.02 7.63 8.66
C ASP A 61 4.71 8.36 9.05
N MET A 62 3.58 7.66 9.03
CA MET A 62 2.28 8.19 9.47
C MET A 62 2.32 8.63 10.94
N VAL A 63 2.86 7.79 11.83
CA VAL A 63 2.96 8.11 13.26
C VAL A 63 3.91 9.27 13.49
N ARG A 64 5.03 9.34 12.74
CA ARG A 64 5.97 10.45 12.82
C ARG A 64 5.35 11.78 12.38
N ALA A 65 4.53 11.77 11.33
CA ALA A 65 3.91 12.97 10.78
C ALA A 65 2.72 13.46 11.61
N THR A 66 1.89 12.53 12.11
CA THR A 66 0.59 12.86 12.73
C THR A 66 0.56 12.69 14.25
N GLY A 67 1.59 12.09 14.84
CA GLY A 67 1.64 11.76 16.27
C GLY A 67 0.78 10.56 16.67
N GLY A 68 0.20 9.82 15.71
CA GLY A 68 -0.64 8.66 15.99
C GLY A 68 -1.06 7.89 14.73
N PHE A 69 -2.08 7.03 14.87
CA PHE A 69 -2.61 6.23 13.76
C PHE A 69 -3.68 6.98 12.95
N GLN A 70 -3.32 8.15 12.39
CA GLN A 70 -4.25 9.04 11.68
C GLN A 70 -4.02 8.99 10.16
N TRP A 71 -4.53 7.95 9.51
CA TRP A 71 -4.27 7.71 8.07
C TRP A 71 -4.85 8.79 7.16
N GLU A 72 -6.08 9.22 7.39
CA GLU A 72 -6.74 10.26 6.58
C GLU A 72 -6.01 11.60 6.66
N GLU A 73 -5.55 11.96 7.86
CA GLU A 73 -4.72 13.15 8.11
C GLU A 73 -3.39 13.06 7.34
N TYR A 74 -2.71 11.92 7.45
CA TYR A 74 -1.43 11.69 6.80
C TYR A 74 -1.54 11.80 5.27
N MET A 75 -2.56 11.19 4.68
CA MET A 75 -2.81 11.30 3.24
C MET A 75 -3.11 12.73 2.80
N ARG A 76 -3.88 13.50 3.59
CA ARG A 76 -4.15 14.91 3.30
C ARG A 76 -2.86 15.74 3.29
N GLN A 77 -1.97 15.54 4.26
CA GLN A 77 -0.68 16.21 4.31
C GLN A 77 0.20 15.85 3.10
N LEU A 78 0.20 14.58 2.66
CA LEU A 78 0.92 14.17 1.46
C LEU A 78 0.39 14.86 0.19
N ASP A 79 -0.92 15.00 0.04
CA ASP A 79 -1.54 15.69 -1.11
C ASP A 79 -1.18 17.19 -1.15
N GLU A 80 -1.19 17.86 0.02
CA GLU A 80 -0.78 19.27 0.17
C GLU A 80 0.71 19.45 -0.15
N THR A 81 1.55 18.50 0.24
CA THR A 81 3.00 18.55 -0.04
C THR A 81 3.30 18.28 -1.51
N SER A 82 2.49 17.42 -2.16
CA SER A 82 2.63 17.07 -3.59
C SER A 82 2.19 18.19 -4.52
N THR A 83 1.25 19.03 -4.09
CA THR A 83 0.77 20.20 -4.85
C THR A 83 1.65 21.45 -4.67
N GLY A 84 2.57 21.44 -3.69
CA GLY A 84 3.51 22.54 -3.40
C GLY A 84 4.85 22.51 -4.14
N GLN A 85 5.13 21.50 -5.00
CA GLN A 85 6.43 21.35 -5.69
C GLN A 85 6.43 21.71 -7.19
N THR A 86 5.35 22.29 -7.74
CA THR A 86 5.36 22.94 -9.06
C THR A 86 5.41 24.45 -8.89
N GLY A 87 6.61 25.00 -8.70
CA GLY A 87 6.80 26.44 -8.56
C GLY A 87 8.23 26.87 -8.33
N GLU A 88 9.17 26.45 -9.20
CA GLU A 88 10.40 27.18 -9.51
C GLU A 88 10.72 27.04 -11.01
#